data_AF-A0A011WTG7-F1
#
_entry.id   AF-A0A011WTG7-F1
#
_cell.length_a   1.000
_cell.length_b   1.000
_cell.length_c   1.000
_cell.angle_alpha   90.00
_cell.angle_beta   90.00
_cell.angle_gamma   90.00
#
_symmetry.space_group_name_H-M   'P 1'
#
loop_
_entity.id
_entity.type
_entity.pdbx_description
1 polymer ?
#
loop_
_entity_poly.entity_id
_entity_poly.type
_entity_poly.pdbx_seq_one_letter_code
_entity_poly.pdbx_strand_id
1 'polypeptide(L)'
;MIDLINLDISKCKEITEELEHSNVNNRIGFSCAEKSTILNYLKKRGEELAVLTCSAMDYISNQPLNGTSLKSFTDGKYLWSNEEIYHFEKYDLKLNDDFIQYVLNKTA
;
A
#
# COMPACT_ATOMS: atom_id res chain seq x y z
N MET A 1 24.32 3.21 5.01
CA MET A 1 23.03 3.03 5.70
C MET A 1 22.08 3.93 4.95
N ILE A 2 21.15 3.38 4.17
CA ILE A 2 20.17 4.21 3.45
C ILE A 2 19.15 4.63 4.51
N ASP A 3 19.00 5.93 4.73
CA ASP A 3 17.98 6.49 5.61
C ASP A 3 16.60 6.24 4.98
N LEU A 4 15.92 5.18 5.42
CA LEU A 4 14.57 4.77 5.02
C LEU A 4 13.49 5.66 5.66
N ILE A 5 13.69 6.98 5.68
CA ILE A 5 12.76 7.91 6.30
C ILE A 5 11.60 8.12 5.32
N ASN A 6 10.44 7.51 5.65
CA ASN A 6 9.14 7.45 4.96
C ASN A 6 8.84 6.13 4.23
N LEU A 7 8.78 5.02 4.97
CA LEU A 7 8.52 3.71 4.38
C LEU A 7 7.07 3.54 3.91
N ASP A 8 6.08 3.75 4.78
CA ASP A 8 4.73 3.30 4.45
C ASP A 8 3.92 4.28 3.60
N ILE A 9 3.23 3.75 2.60
CA ILE A 9 2.35 4.52 1.71
C ILE A 9 0.95 4.75 2.30
N SER A 10 0.64 4.11 3.43
CA SER A 10 -0.62 4.25 4.15
C SER A 10 -0.37 4.38 5.66
N LYS A 11 -1.42 4.72 6.42
CA LYS A 11 -1.40 4.83 7.88
C LYS A 11 -2.50 3.98 8.48
N CYS A 12 -2.37 2.68 8.23
CA CYS A 12 -3.32 1.66 8.67
C CYS A 12 -2.63 0.70 9.62
N LYS A 13 -3.12 0.59 10.85
CA LYS A 13 -2.49 -0.24 11.88
C LYS A 13 -2.42 -1.72 11.51
N GLU A 14 -3.38 -2.22 10.73
CA GLU A 14 -3.38 -3.61 10.26
C GLU A 14 -2.23 -3.92 9.31
N ILE A 15 -1.69 -2.88 8.65
CA ILE A 15 -0.63 -2.98 7.66
C ILE A 15 0.72 -2.59 8.27
N THR A 16 0.78 -1.48 9.02
CA THR A 16 2.04 -0.96 9.57
C THR A 16 2.37 -1.52 10.95
N GLU A 17 1.43 -2.25 11.57
CA GLU A 17 1.50 -2.71 12.97
C GLU A 17 1.62 -1.58 14.03
N GLU A 18 1.48 -0.32 13.62
CA GLU A 18 1.54 0.85 14.50
C GLU A 18 0.18 1.15 15.13
N LEU A 19 0.10 1.10 16.46
CA LEU A 19 -1.19 1.19 17.19
C LEU A 19 -1.83 2.58 17.14
N GLU A 20 -1.05 3.63 16.90
CA GLU A 20 -1.53 5.01 16.70
C GLU A 20 -2.22 5.22 15.35
N HIS A 21 -1.99 4.33 14.37
CA HIS A 21 -2.61 4.42 13.06
C HIS A 21 -4.09 4.02 13.10
N SER A 22 -4.86 4.61 12.19
CA SER A 22 -6.30 4.33 12.09
C SER A 22 -6.53 2.91 11.60
N ASN A 23 -7.64 2.30 12.00
CA ASN A 23 -8.09 1.04 11.42
C ASN A 23 -8.38 1.23 9.92
N VAL A 24 -8.09 0.21 9.11
CA VAL A 24 -8.36 0.20 7.67
C VAL A 24 -9.81 0.58 7.32
N ASN A 25 -10.80 0.19 8.13
CA ASN A 25 -12.21 0.51 7.90
C ASN A 25 -12.49 2.03 7.97
N ASN A 26 -11.67 2.79 8.70
CA ASN A 26 -11.77 4.25 8.78
C ASN A 26 -10.99 4.95 7.67
N ARG A 27 -10.32 4.18 6.80
CA ARG A 27 -9.42 4.67 5.76
C ARG A 27 -9.84 4.22 4.37
N ILE A 28 -11.04 3.65 4.19
CA ILE A 28 -11.58 3.24 2.88
C ILE A 28 -12.69 4.18 2.39
N GLY A 29 -13.00 4.12 1.10
CA GLY A 29 -13.98 5.00 0.44
C GLY A 29 -13.45 6.40 0.13
N PHE A 30 -12.13 6.61 0.19
CA PHE A 30 -11.49 7.88 -0.11
C PHE A 30 -11.14 7.95 -1.58
N SER A 31 -12.07 8.51 -2.37
CA SER A 31 -11.88 8.68 -3.81
C SER A 31 -10.58 9.43 -4.12
N CYS A 32 -9.77 8.87 -5.03
CA CYS A 32 -8.56 9.47 -5.57
C CYS A 32 -8.76 9.68 -7.08
N ALA A 33 -8.72 10.93 -7.54
CA ALA A 33 -8.94 11.25 -8.95
C ALA A 33 -7.86 10.60 -9.85
N GLU A 34 -6.65 10.44 -9.32
CA GLU A 34 -5.49 9.90 -10.00
C GLU A 34 -5.32 8.38 -9.78
N LYS A 35 -6.36 7.69 -9.28
CA LYS A 35 -6.30 6.27 -8.89
C LYS A 35 -5.65 5.37 -9.94
N SER A 36 -5.98 5.55 -11.22
CA SER A 36 -5.39 4.74 -12.31
C SER A 36 -3.88 4.94 -12.44
N THR A 37 -3.39 6.18 -12.31
CA THR A 37 -1.96 6.51 -12.35
C THR A 37 -1.23 5.88 -11.17
N ILE A 38 -1.79 6.03 -9.97
CA ILE A 38 -1.20 5.48 -8.74
C ILE A 38 -1.19 3.95 -8.75
N LEU A 39 -2.29 3.30 -9.14
CA LEU A 39 -2.34 1.83 -9.27
C LEU A 39 -1.33 1.31 -10.30
N ASN A 40 -1.20 1.99 -11.44
CA ASN A 40 -0.22 1.63 -12.46
C ASN A 40 1.21 1.75 -11.95
N TYR A 41 1.50 2.77 -11.12
CA TYR A 41 2.80 2.90 -10.45
C TYR A 41 3.06 1.72 -9.51
N LEU A 42 2.17 1.48 -8.55
CA LEU A 42 2.32 0.43 -7.54
C LEU A 42 2.52 -0.96 -8.15
N LYS A 43 1.80 -1.27 -9.24
CA LYS A 43 1.83 -2.58 -9.91
C LYS A 43 3.02 -2.79 -10.82
N LYS A 44 3.68 -1.74 -11.32
CA LYS A 44 4.73 -1.84 -12.35
C LYS A 44 6.09 -1.30 -11.96
N ARG A 45 6.16 -0.40 -10.98
CA ARG A 45 7.40 0.31 -10.62
C ARG A 45 8.08 -0.22 -9.37
N GLY A 46 7.38 -1.00 -8.56
CA GLY A 46 7.97 -1.65 -7.39
C GLY A 46 8.84 -2.83 -7.79
N GLU A 47 10.06 -2.87 -7.28
CA GLU A 47 10.85 -4.09 -7.23
C GLU A 47 10.35 -4.95 -6.07
N GLU A 48 10.21 -6.26 -6.27
CA GLU A 48 9.86 -7.19 -5.20
C GLU A 48 11.01 -7.23 -4.20
N LEU A 49 10.76 -6.78 -2.97
CA LEU A 49 11.75 -6.76 -1.89
C LEU A 49 11.74 -8.06 -1.09
N ALA A 50 10.54 -8.58 -0.82
CA ALA A 50 10.36 -9.79 -0.02
C ALA A 50 9.04 -10.50 -0.37
N VAL A 51 9.05 -11.82 -0.22
CA VAL A 51 7.87 -12.69 -0.21
C VAL A 51 7.82 -13.38 1.13
N LEU A 52 6.73 -13.17 1.87
CA LEU A 52 6.50 -13.79 3.17
C LEU A 52 5.72 -15.09 3.00
N THR A 53 5.92 -16.04 3.91
CA THR A 53 5.27 -17.36 3.87
C THR A 53 3.81 -17.33 4.35
N CYS A 54 3.36 -16.21 4.92
CA CYS A 54 1.97 -16.00 5.30
C CYS A 54 1.10 -15.60 4.10
N SER A 55 -0.21 -15.83 4.23
CA SER A 55 -1.18 -15.32 3.27
C SER A 55 -1.33 -13.80 3.41
N ALA A 56 -1.45 -13.12 2.29
CA ALA A 56 -1.96 -11.76 2.27
C ALA A 56 -3.43 -11.76 2.71
N MET A 57 -3.88 -10.69 3.36
CA MET A 57 -5.19 -10.56 3.97
C MET A 57 -6.03 -9.46 3.33
N ASP A 58 -7.34 -9.68 3.23
CA ASP A 58 -8.36 -8.64 3.09
C ASP A 58 -8.84 -8.27 4.50
N TYR A 59 -8.38 -7.13 5.00
CA TYR A 59 -8.66 -6.67 6.36
C TYR A 59 -10.10 -6.14 6.56
N ILE A 60 -10.85 -5.92 5.48
CA ILE A 60 -12.27 -5.51 5.55
C ILE A 60 -13.16 -6.73 5.76
N SER A 61 -12.93 -7.80 4.99
CA SER A 61 -13.68 -9.05 5.12
C SER A 61 -13.08 -10.02 6.14
N ASN A 62 -11.86 -9.74 6.62
CA ASN A 62 -11.05 -10.62 7.47
C ASN A 62 -10.84 -12.01 6.87
N GLN A 63 -10.58 -12.07 5.55
CA GLN A 63 -10.35 -13.30 4.80
C GLN A 63 -8.98 -13.25 4.11
N PRO A 64 -8.29 -14.39 3.94
CA PRO A 64 -7.06 -14.42 3.16
C PRO A 64 -7.35 -14.13 1.67
N LEU A 65 -6.41 -13.45 1.01
CA LEU A 65 -6.38 -13.32 -0.43
C LEU A 65 -5.99 -14.69 -1.00
N ASN A 66 -6.99 -15.44 -1.48
CA ASN A 66 -6.85 -16.84 -1.90
C ASN A 66 -5.58 -17.11 -2.72
N GLY A 67 -4.74 -18.02 -2.21
CA GLY A 67 -3.51 -18.48 -2.87
C GLY A 67 -2.42 -17.40 -3.02
N THR A 68 -2.56 -16.26 -2.36
CA THR A 68 -1.64 -15.13 -2.49
C THR A 68 -0.82 -14.98 -1.22
N SER A 69 0.50 -15.14 -1.33
CA SER A 69 1.44 -14.80 -0.26
C SER A 69 1.53 -13.29 -0.08
N LEU A 70 1.82 -12.84 1.14
CA LEU A 70 2.17 -11.44 1.40
C LEU A 70 3.49 -11.11 0.71
N LYS A 71 3.50 -10.00 -0.02
CA LYS A 71 4.66 -9.49 -0.77
C LYS A 71 4.89 -8.04 -0.45
N SER A 72 6.15 -7.66 -0.29
CA SER A 72 6.57 -6.28 -0.11
C SER A 72 7.34 -5.80 -1.35
N PHE A 73 7.12 -4.55 -1.70
CA PHE A 73 7.70 -3.88 -2.85
C PHE A 73 8.33 -2.57 -2.41
N THR A 74 9.36 -2.14 -3.13
CA THR A 74 9.95 -0.82 -2.94
C THR A 74 10.39 -0.20 -4.26
N ASP A 75 10.46 1.13 -4.30
CA ASP A 75 11.14 1.88 -5.34
C ASP A 75 12.44 2.55 -4.84
N GLY A 76 12.93 2.12 -3.68
CA GLY A 76 14.07 2.70 -2.98
C GLY A 76 13.75 3.92 -2.12
N LYS A 77 12.52 4.45 -2.18
CA LYS A 77 12.06 5.54 -1.30
C LYS A 77 10.89 5.11 -0.41
N TYR A 78 9.86 4.52 -1.00
CA TYR A 78 8.69 4.02 -0.28
C TYR A 78 8.65 2.48 -0.31
N LEU A 79 7.94 1.90 0.65
CA LEU A 79 7.65 0.49 0.81
C LEU A 79 6.13 0.32 0.78
N TRP A 80 5.67 -0.72 0.10
CA TRP A 80 4.26 -1.10 0.12
C TRP A 80 4.08 -2.59 -0.06
N SER A 81 2.90 -3.10 0.30
CA SER A 81 2.55 -4.49 0.12
C SER A 81 1.52 -4.73 -0.99
N ASN A 82 1.39 -6.00 -1.42
CA ASN A 82 0.26 -6.39 -2.28
C ASN A 82 -1.10 -6.26 -1.57
N GLU A 83 -1.14 -6.26 -0.24
CA GLU A 83 -2.36 -5.97 0.51
C GLU A 83 -2.74 -4.50 0.31
N GLU A 84 -1.81 -3.55 0.42
CA GLU A 84 -2.11 -2.14 0.17
C GLU A 84 -2.58 -1.89 -1.27
N ILE A 85 -1.97 -2.55 -2.25
CA ILE A 85 -2.42 -2.49 -3.66
C ILE A 85 -3.87 -2.97 -3.76
N TYR A 86 -4.17 -4.12 -3.16
CA TYR A 86 -5.51 -4.71 -3.20
C TYR A 86 -6.55 -3.81 -2.53
N HIS A 87 -6.26 -3.27 -1.35
CA HIS A 87 -7.20 -2.41 -0.63
C HIS A 87 -7.39 -1.05 -1.32
N PHE A 88 -6.33 -0.48 -1.90
CA PHE A 88 -6.45 0.74 -2.70
C PHE A 88 -7.29 0.51 -3.96
N GLU A 89 -7.07 -0.60 -4.65
CA GLU A 89 -7.84 -0.95 -5.85
C GLU A 89 -9.31 -1.24 -5.55
N LYS A 90 -9.59 -2.07 -4.55
CA LYS A 90 -10.94 -2.56 -4.26
C LYS A 90 -11.77 -1.62 -3.40
N TYR A 91 -11.17 -0.98 -2.42
CA TYR A 91 -11.88 -0.23 -1.37
C TYR A 91 -11.55 1.26 -1.32
N ASP A 92 -10.76 1.79 -2.25
CA ASP A 92 -10.32 3.20 -2.21
C ASP A 92 -9.64 3.54 -0.88
N LEU A 93 -8.67 2.71 -0.48
CA LEU A 93 -7.82 2.94 0.68
C LEU A 93 -7.12 4.32 0.58
N LYS A 94 -7.22 5.14 1.61
CA LYS A 94 -6.51 6.41 1.70
C LYS A 94 -5.01 6.15 1.85
N LEU A 95 -4.28 6.42 0.78
CA LEU A 95 -2.83 6.53 0.79
C LEU A 95 -2.38 7.87 1.37
N ASN A 96 -1.11 7.98 1.73
CA ASN A 96 -0.53 9.20 2.26
C ASN A 96 -0.38 10.25 1.15
N ASP A 97 -0.71 11.51 1.46
CA ASP A 97 -0.77 12.57 0.46
C ASP A 97 0.60 12.87 -0.16
N ASP A 98 1.68 12.74 0.63
CA ASP A 98 3.06 12.90 0.18
C ASP A 98 3.48 11.81 -0.82
N PHE A 99 3.05 10.56 -0.59
CA PHE A 99 3.24 9.46 -1.53
C PHE A 99 2.51 9.72 -2.85
N ILE A 100 1.24 10.14 -2.79
CA ILE A 100 0.47 10.50 -4.00
C ILE A 100 1.21 11.57 -4.80
N GLN A 101 1.59 12.68 -4.15
CA GLN A 101 2.32 13.77 -4.81
C GLN A 101 3.66 13.30 -5.40
N TYR A 102 4.38 12.44 -4.68
CA TYR A 102 5.62 11.86 -5.17
C TYR A 102 5.43 11.04 -6.46
N VAL A 103 4.39 10.19 -6.53
CA VAL A 103 4.10 9.41 -7.74
C VAL A 103 3.73 10.31 -8.91
N LEU A 104 2.87 11.31 -8.68
CA LEU A 104 2.43 12.24 -9.72
C LEU A 104 3.61 13.01 -10.31
N ASN A 105 4.55 13.45 -9.48
CA ASN A 105 5.77 14.13 -9.94
C ASN A 105 6.73 13.23 -10.74
N LYS A 106 6.61 11.90 -10.64
CA LYS A 106 7.38 10.93 -11.44
C LYS A 106 6.69 10.49 -12.73
N THR A 107 5.40 10.80 -12.87
CA THR A 107 4.59 10.41 -14.03
C THR A 107 4.12 11.58 -14.88
N ALA A 108 4.35 12.81 -14.42
CA ALA A 108 4.31 14.03 -15.23
C ALA A 108 5.46 14.07 -16.24
#